data_AF-A0A8H9M5U1-F1
#
_entry.id   AF-A0A8H9M5U1-F1
#
_cell.length_a   1.000
_cell.length_b   1.000
_cell.length_c   1.000
_cell.angle_alpha   90.00
_cell.angle_beta   90.00
_cell.angle_gamma   90.00
#
_symmetry.space_group_name_H-M   'P 1'
#
loop_
_entity.id
_entity.type
_entity.pdbx_description
1 polymer ?
#
loop_
_entity_poly.entity_id
_entity_poly.type
_entity_poly.pdbx_seq_one_letter_code
_entity_poly.pdbx_strand_id
1 'polypeptide(L)'
;MKTIKVDKSLQYCPKCGYELNYGSITSNIPTTCGNCNFYEIAGSLHLLTFLSRSVAEYCTLQGINAWDYKGTIIPIHTGMASTALLPLIANRSNFLSQENNVLHSISGDQNVFVCQRDNQAWMKERVCCQANYDTKDDAIYLLTQEIIKFTSVVSEAMDIGKSLSLKSDVLYANSIMSNQSISDELALESNQLDLDMGLE
;
A
#
# COMPACT_ATOMS: atom_id res chain seq x y z
N MET A 1 -21.33 9.95 14.23
CA MET A 1 -20.55 9.92 12.97
C MET A 1 -19.07 10.05 13.32
N LYS A 2 -18.22 9.04 13.06
CA LYS A 2 -16.76 9.18 13.26
C LYS A 2 -16.21 10.09 12.15
N THR A 3 -15.58 11.20 12.53
CA THR A 3 -14.90 12.08 11.55
C THR A 3 -13.49 11.53 11.31
N ILE A 4 -13.17 11.19 10.07
CA ILE A 4 -11.83 10.75 9.69
C ILE A 4 -10.95 12.00 9.52
N LYS A 5 -10.00 12.17 10.45
CA LYS A 5 -8.95 13.19 10.36
C LYS A 5 -7.74 12.59 9.66
N VAL A 6 -7.11 13.39 8.80
CA VAL A 6 -5.84 13.03 8.13
C VAL A 6 -4.84 12.52 9.17
N ASP A 7 -4.22 11.38 8.89
CA ASP A 7 -3.18 10.83 9.75
C ASP A 7 -2.03 11.83 9.91
N LYS A 8 -1.50 11.98 11.12
CA LYS A 8 -0.38 12.90 11.38
C LYS A 8 0.87 12.50 10.60
N SER A 9 1.12 11.20 10.39
CA SER A 9 2.30 10.77 9.63
C SER A 9 2.24 11.20 8.16
N LEU A 10 1.04 11.44 7.64
CA LEU A 10 0.82 11.87 6.25
C LEU A 10 1.08 13.35 6.02
N GLN A 11 1.14 14.15 7.09
CA GLN A 11 1.24 15.62 7.02
C GLN A 11 2.65 16.11 6.67
N TYR A 12 3.64 15.20 6.63
CA TYR A 12 5.02 15.51 6.28
C TYR A 12 5.39 14.94 4.91
N CYS A 13 6.26 15.64 4.20
CA CYS A 13 6.72 15.28 2.88
C CYS A 13 7.61 14.03 2.93
N PRO A 14 7.32 12.97 2.15
CA PRO A 14 8.15 11.75 2.16
C PRO A 14 9.59 12.01 1.66
N LYS A 15 9.78 13.03 0.82
CA LYS A 15 11.10 13.35 0.24
C LYS A 15 12.02 14.11 1.20
N CYS A 16 11.50 15.04 2.00
CA CYS A 16 12.32 15.96 2.79
C CYS A 16 11.83 16.22 4.22
N GLY A 17 10.73 15.63 4.65
CA GLY A 17 10.20 15.76 6.02
C GLY A 17 9.54 17.09 6.35
N TYR A 18 9.45 18.04 5.43
CA TYR A 18 8.74 19.30 5.63
C TYR A 18 7.22 19.10 5.68
N GLU A 19 6.53 19.93 6.46
CA GLU A 19 5.07 19.92 6.50
C GLU A 19 4.48 20.21 5.10
N LEU A 20 3.46 19.45 4.74
CA LEU A 20 2.78 19.56 3.45
C LEU A 20 1.69 20.62 3.53
N ASN A 21 1.55 21.40 2.46
CA ASN A 21 0.36 22.19 2.23
C ASN A 21 -0.69 21.30 1.55
N TYR A 22 -1.85 21.12 2.17
CA TYR A 22 -2.93 20.31 1.64
C TYR A 22 -4.28 20.87 2.04
N GLY A 23 -5.29 20.71 1.18
CA GLY A 23 -6.67 21.04 1.50
C GLY A 23 -7.55 19.80 1.65
N SER A 24 -8.85 20.05 1.82
CA SER A 24 -9.86 18.98 1.80
C SER A 24 -10.04 18.41 0.40
N ILE A 25 -10.71 17.26 0.31
CA ILE A 25 -11.10 16.64 -0.97
C ILE A 25 -11.96 17.55 -1.87
N THR A 26 -12.57 18.60 -1.31
CA THR A 26 -13.43 19.54 -2.05
C THR A 26 -12.77 20.88 -2.33
N SER A 27 -11.52 21.09 -1.88
CA SER A 27 -10.87 22.39 -1.90
C SER A 27 -10.14 22.72 -3.19
N ASN A 28 -9.97 21.74 -4.10
CA ASN A 28 -9.08 21.80 -5.26
C ASN A 28 -7.62 22.19 -4.94
N ILE A 29 -7.24 22.20 -3.66
CA ILE A 29 -5.87 22.49 -3.22
C ILE A 29 -5.09 21.17 -3.25
N PRO A 30 -4.11 21.03 -4.16
CA PRO A 30 -3.27 19.84 -4.22
C PRO A 30 -2.40 19.71 -2.98
N THR A 31 -1.98 18.48 -2.67
CA THR A 31 -1.00 18.24 -1.62
C THR A 31 0.38 18.55 -2.17
N THR A 32 1.08 19.52 -1.58
CA THR A 32 2.37 20.02 -2.07
C THR A 32 3.38 20.22 -0.95
N CYS A 33 4.66 20.12 -1.30
CA CYS A 33 5.76 20.50 -0.40
C CYS A 33 6.35 21.84 -0.82
N GLY A 34 6.45 22.80 0.11
CA GLY A 34 7.09 24.09 -0.16
C GLY A 34 8.61 24.05 -0.31
N ASN A 35 9.26 22.94 0.09
CA ASN A 35 10.71 22.78 0.10
C ASN A 35 11.25 21.88 -1.04
N CYS A 36 10.40 21.10 -1.70
CA CYS A 36 10.82 20.24 -2.82
C CYS A 36 9.67 19.99 -3.80
N ASN A 37 9.96 19.40 -4.96
CA ASN A 37 8.96 19.11 -6.01
C ASN A 37 8.12 17.86 -5.69
N PHE A 38 7.60 17.75 -4.47
CA PHE A 38 6.60 16.73 -4.12
C PHE A 38 5.19 17.29 -4.35
N TYR A 39 4.36 16.51 -5.03
CA TYR A 39 3.01 16.86 -5.43
C TYR A 39 2.12 15.61 -5.46
N GLU A 40 0.89 15.74 -4.97
CA GLU A 40 -0.21 14.79 -5.18
C GLU A 40 -1.52 15.55 -5.43
N ILE A 41 -2.52 14.86 -5.97
CA ILE A 41 -3.84 15.43 -6.27
C ILE A 41 -4.57 15.93 -5.00
N ALA A 42 -5.48 16.90 -5.18
CA ALA A 42 -6.27 17.47 -4.10
C ALA A 42 -7.07 16.40 -3.35
N GLY A 43 -6.94 16.33 -2.02
CA GLY A 43 -7.61 15.32 -1.20
C GLY A 43 -6.85 14.00 -1.04
N SER A 44 -5.65 13.86 -1.62
CA SER A 44 -4.83 12.64 -1.55
C SER A 44 -4.68 12.09 -0.13
N LEU A 45 -4.34 12.95 0.84
CA LEU A 45 -4.11 12.53 2.23
C LEU A 45 -5.39 12.02 2.89
N HIS A 46 -6.55 12.56 2.51
CA HIS A 46 -7.84 12.11 3.00
C HIS A 46 -8.21 10.74 2.44
N LEU A 47 -8.03 10.54 1.12
CA LEU A 47 -8.26 9.26 0.46
C LEU A 47 -7.40 8.16 1.08
N LEU A 48 -6.11 8.44 1.27
CA LEU A 48 -5.17 7.47 1.84
C LEU A 48 -5.47 7.15 3.31
N THR A 49 -5.84 8.15 4.11
CA THR A 49 -6.29 7.93 5.49
C THR A 49 -7.55 7.06 5.51
N PHE A 50 -8.50 7.32 4.60
CA PHE A 50 -9.73 6.56 4.50
C PHE A 50 -9.45 5.10 4.12
N LEU A 51 -8.63 4.87 3.09
CA LEU A 51 -8.21 3.54 2.65
C LEU A 51 -7.57 2.75 3.80
N SER A 52 -6.51 3.31 4.42
CA SER A 52 -5.77 2.69 5.52
C SER A 52 -6.71 2.27 6.66
N ARG A 53 -7.62 3.16 7.08
CA ARG A 53 -8.60 2.84 8.12
C ARG A 53 -9.58 1.76 7.68
N SER A 54 -10.11 1.85 6.47
CA SER A 54 -11.11 0.90 5.96
C SER A 54 -10.55 -0.51 5.89
N VAL A 55 -9.30 -0.65 5.41
CA VAL A 55 -8.61 -1.95 5.36
C VAL A 55 -8.27 -2.47 6.75
N ALA A 56 -7.88 -1.60 7.71
CA ALA A 56 -7.66 -2.01 9.09
C ALA A 56 -8.95 -2.48 9.79
N GLU A 57 -10.07 -1.79 9.55
CA GLU A 57 -11.39 -2.18 10.08
C GLU A 57 -11.85 -3.51 9.45
N TYR A 58 -11.60 -3.71 8.14
CA TYR A 58 -11.80 -5.00 7.49
C TYR A 58 -11.00 -6.12 8.16
N CYS A 59 -9.71 -5.90 8.42
CA CYS A 59 -8.86 -6.89 9.12
C CYS A 59 -9.42 -7.22 10.50
N THR A 60 -9.86 -6.22 11.25
CA THR A 60 -10.46 -6.39 12.59
C THR A 60 -11.74 -7.24 12.52
N LEU A 61 -12.58 -7.03 11.50
CA LEU A 61 -13.78 -7.85 11.26
C LEU A 61 -13.45 -9.31 10.90
N GLN A 62 -12.30 -9.55 10.25
CA GLN A 62 -11.78 -10.88 9.99
C GLN A 62 -11.10 -11.53 11.22
N GLY A 63 -11.09 -10.86 12.37
CA GLY A 63 -10.44 -11.33 13.60
C GLY A 63 -8.93 -11.10 13.66
N ILE A 64 -8.38 -10.32 12.72
CA ILE A 64 -6.95 -9.97 12.68
C ILE A 64 -6.72 -8.72 13.52
N ASN A 65 -5.90 -8.85 14.56
CA ASN A 65 -5.63 -7.76 15.51
C ASN A 65 -4.20 -7.24 15.43
N ALA A 66 -3.31 -7.97 14.76
CA ALA A 66 -1.91 -7.58 14.62
C ALA A 66 -1.30 -8.02 13.28
N TRP A 67 -0.18 -7.38 12.95
CA TRP A 67 0.78 -7.82 11.96
C TRP A 67 1.92 -8.60 12.61
N ASP A 68 2.50 -9.53 11.88
CA ASP A 68 3.86 -10.02 12.12
C ASP A 68 4.76 -9.58 10.96
N TYR A 69 5.75 -8.75 11.29
CA TYR A 69 6.83 -8.39 10.39
C TYR A 69 8.16 -8.82 10.99
N LYS A 70 8.76 -9.88 10.43
CA LYS A 70 10.05 -10.44 10.86
C LYS A 70 10.10 -10.75 12.36
N GLY A 71 9.01 -11.31 12.91
CA GLY A 71 8.86 -11.65 14.32
C GLY A 71 8.45 -10.49 15.22
N THR A 72 8.28 -9.28 14.68
CA THR A 72 7.78 -8.12 15.42
C THR A 72 6.27 -8.03 15.29
N ILE A 73 5.57 -8.10 16.44
CA ILE A 73 4.11 -7.99 16.51
C ILE A 73 3.70 -6.52 16.61
N ILE A 74 2.83 -6.10 15.69
CA ILE A 74 2.45 -4.69 15.51
C ILE A 74 0.93 -4.60 15.48
N PRO A 75 0.27 -3.72 16.26
CA PRO A 75 -1.18 -3.59 16.22
C PRO A 75 -1.69 -3.31 14.78
N ILE A 76 -2.81 -3.94 14.40
CA ILE A 76 -3.31 -3.92 13.02
C ILE A 76 -3.45 -2.50 12.46
N HIS A 77 -4.05 -1.59 13.22
CA HIS A 77 -4.21 -0.18 12.83
C HIS A 77 -2.87 0.56 12.71
N THR A 78 -1.87 0.22 13.52
CA THR A 78 -0.53 0.84 13.45
C THR A 78 0.23 0.35 12.22
N GLY A 79 0.20 -0.96 11.96
CA GLY A 79 0.83 -1.54 10.77
C GLY A 79 0.14 -1.12 9.47
N MET A 80 -1.17 -0.86 9.48
CA MET A 80 -1.91 -0.42 8.30
C MET A 80 -1.67 1.06 7.93
N ALA A 81 -0.86 1.81 8.69
CA ALA A 81 -0.49 3.17 8.31
C ALA A 81 0.31 3.18 6.99
N SER A 82 0.11 4.22 6.18
CA SER A 82 0.79 4.42 4.90
C SER A 82 2.32 4.44 4.99
N THR A 83 2.85 4.86 6.14
CA THR A 83 4.28 4.96 6.48
C THR A 83 4.79 3.74 7.25
N ALA A 84 3.95 2.72 7.42
CA ALA A 84 4.27 1.48 8.12
C ALA A 84 4.32 0.30 7.14
N LEU A 85 3.37 -0.65 7.21
CA LEU A 85 3.35 -1.88 6.42
C LEU A 85 2.34 -1.85 5.26
N LEU A 86 1.50 -0.82 5.15
CA LEU A 86 0.60 -0.63 4.00
C LEU A 86 1.32 -0.70 2.63
N PRO A 87 2.59 -0.25 2.46
CA PRO A 87 3.28 -0.40 1.18
C PRO A 87 3.38 -1.87 0.70
N LEU A 88 3.39 -2.87 1.59
CA LEU A 88 3.35 -4.28 1.20
C LEU A 88 2.05 -4.61 0.46
N ILE A 89 0.92 -4.15 0.99
CA ILE A 89 -0.40 -4.36 0.39
C ILE A 89 -0.50 -3.59 -0.93
N ALA A 90 -0.04 -2.33 -0.97
CA ALA A 90 -0.07 -1.51 -2.18
C ALA A 90 0.75 -2.16 -3.31
N ASN A 91 1.98 -2.60 -3.03
CA ASN A 91 2.82 -3.26 -4.02
C ASN A 91 2.21 -4.58 -4.52
N ARG A 92 1.65 -5.41 -3.62
CA ARG A 92 0.97 -6.66 -4.02
C ARG A 92 -0.30 -6.39 -4.83
N SER A 93 -1.11 -5.41 -4.43
CA SER A 93 -2.30 -4.98 -5.14
C SER A 93 -1.97 -4.51 -6.56
N ASN A 94 -0.93 -3.68 -6.71
CA ASN A 94 -0.47 -3.19 -8.00
C ASN A 94 0.05 -4.32 -8.89
N PHE A 95 0.77 -5.29 -8.33
CA PHE A 95 1.19 -6.49 -9.07
C PHE A 95 -0.03 -7.28 -9.58
N LEU A 96 -1.02 -7.54 -8.72
CA LEU A 96 -2.24 -8.26 -9.08
C LEU A 96 -3.17 -7.48 -10.04
N SER A 97 -2.91 -6.19 -10.25
CA SER A 97 -3.65 -5.31 -11.16
C SER A 97 -3.09 -5.33 -12.59
N GLN A 98 -1.88 -5.88 -12.80
CA GLN A 98 -1.25 -6.01 -14.12
C GLN A 98 -2.01 -6.99 -15.02
N GLU A 99 -1.80 -6.87 -16.33
CA GLU A 99 -2.42 -7.75 -17.33
C GLU A 99 -2.22 -9.23 -16.97
N ASN A 100 -3.26 -10.05 -17.20
CA ASN A 100 -3.34 -11.48 -16.84
C ASN A 100 -3.42 -11.80 -15.34
N ASN A 101 -3.53 -10.82 -14.45
CA ASN A 101 -3.74 -11.06 -13.02
C ASN A 101 -5.21 -10.85 -12.58
N VAL A 102 -5.53 -11.36 -11.39
CA VAL A 102 -6.90 -11.48 -10.86
C VAL A 102 -7.61 -10.14 -10.60
N LEU A 103 -6.89 -9.04 -10.43
CA LEU A 103 -7.47 -7.71 -10.20
C LEU A 103 -7.45 -6.83 -11.45
N HIS A 104 -6.97 -7.33 -12.59
CA HIS A 104 -6.85 -6.55 -13.82
C HIS A 104 -8.20 -5.98 -14.29
N SER A 105 -9.28 -6.77 -14.21
CA SER A 105 -10.62 -6.38 -14.69
C SER A 105 -11.25 -5.19 -13.98
N ILE A 106 -10.75 -4.84 -12.78
CA ILE A 106 -11.20 -3.69 -11.99
C ILE A 106 -10.11 -2.63 -11.86
N SER A 107 -9.06 -2.72 -12.67
CA SER A 107 -7.91 -1.81 -12.67
C SER A 107 -7.95 -0.89 -13.88
N GLY A 108 -7.54 0.36 -13.66
CA GLY A 108 -7.29 1.29 -14.76
C GLY A 108 -5.85 1.19 -15.27
N ASP A 109 -5.50 2.04 -16.24
CA ASP A 109 -4.18 2.07 -16.88
C ASP A 109 -3.04 2.49 -15.93
N GLN A 110 -3.38 3.13 -14.80
CA GLN A 110 -2.42 3.65 -13.83
C GLN A 110 -2.80 3.23 -12.41
N ASN A 111 -1.76 2.96 -11.60
CA ASN A 111 -1.94 2.66 -10.19
C ASN A 111 -2.37 3.92 -9.43
N VAL A 112 -3.46 3.81 -8.68
CA VAL A 112 -4.03 4.91 -7.87
C VAL A 112 -3.13 5.21 -6.66
N PHE A 113 -2.63 4.16 -6.02
CA PHE A 113 -1.74 4.27 -4.86
C PHE A 113 -0.39 3.60 -5.16
N VAL A 114 0.69 4.34 -5.00
CA VAL A 114 2.05 3.86 -5.27
C VAL A 114 2.98 4.12 -4.10
N CYS A 115 4.02 3.32 -3.99
CA CYS A 115 5.04 3.48 -2.97
C CYS A 115 6.10 4.48 -3.43
N GLN A 116 6.38 5.48 -2.61
CA GLN A 116 7.50 6.41 -2.80
C GLN A 116 8.48 6.27 -1.65
N ARG A 117 9.76 6.50 -1.93
CA ARG A 117 10.80 6.49 -0.91
C ARG A 117 10.51 7.54 0.16
N ASP A 118 10.57 7.11 1.42
CA ASP A 118 10.43 7.94 2.61
C ASP A 118 11.39 7.42 3.68
N ASN A 119 12.50 8.11 3.90
CA ASN A 119 13.52 7.64 4.82
C ASN A 119 13.07 7.66 6.30
N GLN A 120 11.97 8.35 6.61
CA GLN A 120 11.38 8.43 7.95
C GLN A 120 10.32 7.35 8.18
N ALA A 121 9.76 6.79 7.11
CA ALA A 121 8.83 5.66 7.18
C ALA A 121 9.54 4.37 7.60
N TRP A 122 8.75 3.44 8.16
CA TRP A 122 9.26 2.19 8.71
C TRP A 122 9.95 1.34 7.65
N MET A 123 9.29 1.11 6.51
CA MET A 123 9.84 0.33 5.40
C MET A 123 10.69 1.15 4.42
N LYS A 124 11.10 2.37 4.81
CA LYS A 124 11.74 3.34 3.91
C LYS A 124 10.89 3.74 2.70
N GLU A 125 9.59 3.45 2.77
CA GLU A 125 8.60 3.73 1.77
C GLU A 125 7.30 4.21 2.41
N ARG A 126 6.59 5.06 1.68
CA ARG A 126 5.25 5.53 2.03
C ARG A 126 4.33 5.35 0.82
N VAL A 127 3.12 4.88 1.07
CA VAL A 127 2.05 4.90 0.06
C VAL A 127 1.64 6.35 -0.21
N CYS A 128 1.59 6.72 -1.49
CA CYS A 128 1.27 8.03 -2.02
C CYS A 128 0.13 7.91 -3.04
N CYS A 129 -0.68 8.96 -3.19
CA CYS A 129 -1.78 8.97 -4.16
C CYS A 129 -1.31 9.54 -5.50
N GLN A 130 -1.41 8.75 -6.55
CA GLN A 130 -1.20 9.15 -7.95
C GLN A 130 -2.48 9.08 -8.78
N ALA A 131 -3.63 9.00 -8.11
CA ALA A 131 -4.93 9.00 -8.75
C ALA A 131 -5.10 10.18 -9.70
N ASN A 132 -5.69 9.91 -10.85
CA ASN A 132 -6.23 10.93 -11.74
C ASN A 132 -7.76 10.81 -11.74
N TYR A 133 -8.45 11.85 -11.26
CA TYR A 133 -9.90 11.94 -11.27
C TYR A 133 -10.33 13.39 -11.49
N ASP A 134 -11.40 13.56 -12.27
CA ASP A 134 -11.94 14.88 -12.58
C ASP A 134 -13.06 15.27 -11.60
N THR A 135 -13.82 14.28 -11.12
CA THR A 135 -14.97 14.51 -10.24
C THR A 135 -14.83 13.80 -8.89
N LYS A 136 -15.68 14.19 -7.94
CA LYS A 136 -15.76 13.52 -6.63
C LYS A 136 -16.29 12.09 -6.77
N ASP A 137 -17.20 11.86 -7.70
CA ASP A 137 -17.80 10.55 -7.91
C ASP A 137 -16.75 9.57 -8.47
N ASP A 138 -15.89 10.05 -9.38
CA ASP A 138 -14.73 9.29 -9.85
C ASP A 138 -13.77 8.96 -8.71
N ALA A 139 -13.47 9.93 -7.84
CA ALA A 139 -12.61 9.71 -6.68
C ALA A 139 -13.18 8.65 -5.72
N ILE A 140 -14.51 8.67 -5.48
CA ILE A 140 -15.20 7.69 -4.64
C ILE A 140 -15.17 6.31 -5.29
N TYR A 141 -15.42 6.23 -6.59
CA TYR A 141 -15.40 4.98 -7.32
C TYR A 141 -13.99 4.35 -7.33
N LEU A 142 -12.96 5.14 -7.64
CA LEU A 142 -11.55 4.70 -7.56
C LEU A 142 -11.20 4.21 -6.15
N LEU A 143 -11.55 4.98 -5.12
CA LEU A 143 -11.31 4.57 -3.74
C LEU A 143 -12.02 3.25 -3.38
N THR A 144 -13.24 3.04 -3.90
CA THR A 144 -13.99 1.80 -3.70
C THR A 144 -13.27 0.62 -4.33
N GLN A 145 -12.79 0.77 -5.58
CA GLN A 145 -11.99 -0.26 -6.25
C GLN A 145 -10.71 -0.56 -5.47
N GLU A 146 -9.99 0.45 -4.98
CA GLU A 146 -8.76 0.24 -4.22
C GLU A 146 -9.01 -0.45 -2.86
N ILE A 147 -10.12 -0.16 -2.18
CA ILE A 147 -10.52 -0.91 -0.98
C ILE A 147 -10.75 -2.39 -1.33
N ILE A 148 -11.47 -2.68 -2.42
CA ILE A 148 -11.68 -4.07 -2.87
C ILE A 148 -10.33 -4.74 -3.12
N LYS A 149 -9.43 -4.11 -3.88
CA LYS A 149 -8.11 -4.67 -4.19
C LYS A 149 -7.29 -4.94 -2.93
N PHE A 150 -7.21 -3.98 -2.01
CA PHE A 150 -6.42 -4.12 -0.78
C PHE A 150 -6.99 -5.20 0.13
N THR A 151 -8.32 -5.30 0.25
CA THR A 151 -8.96 -6.37 1.03
C THR A 151 -8.84 -7.74 0.37
N SER A 152 -8.78 -7.83 -0.97
CA SER A 152 -8.45 -9.07 -1.69
C SER A 152 -7.04 -9.54 -1.38
N VAL A 153 -6.06 -8.63 -1.33
CA VAL A 153 -4.67 -8.97 -0.91
C VAL A 153 -4.65 -9.49 0.54
N VAL A 154 -5.39 -8.85 1.45
CA VAL A 154 -5.49 -9.34 2.83
C VAL A 154 -6.11 -10.74 2.87
N SER A 155 -7.18 -10.97 2.11
CA SER A 155 -7.85 -12.29 2.03
C SER A 155 -6.92 -13.38 1.51
N GLU A 156 -6.18 -13.09 0.43
CA GLU A 156 -5.18 -14.00 -0.14
C GLU A 156 -4.11 -14.35 0.91
N ALA A 157 -3.57 -13.35 1.60
CA ALA A 157 -2.56 -13.55 2.64
C ALA A 157 -3.09 -14.37 3.83
N MET A 158 -4.36 -14.19 4.20
CA MET A 158 -5.01 -15.02 5.22
C MET A 158 -5.11 -16.48 4.80
N ASP A 159 -5.48 -16.75 3.56
CA ASP A 159 -5.62 -18.12 3.06
C ASP A 159 -4.25 -18.82 2.95
N ILE A 160 -3.20 -18.08 2.58
CA ILE A 160 -1.81 -18.55 2.67
C ILE A 160 -1.41 -18.79 4.14
N GLY A 161 -1.78 -17.90 5.05
CA GLY A 161 -1.51 -18.08 6.48
C GLY A 161 -2.17 -19.36 7.05
N LYS A 162 -3.41 -19.63 6.65
CA LYS A 162 -4.14 -20.86 7.02
C LYS A 162 -3.46 -22.11 6.45
N SER A 163 -3.04 -22.09 5.18
CA SER A 163 -2.37 -23.24 4.56
C SER A 163 -1.03 -23.56 5.24
N LEU A 164 -0.36 -22.54 5.78
CA LEU A 164 0.87 -22.65 6.56
C LEU A 164 0.64 -22.91 8.07
N SER A 165 -0.61 -23.09 8.51
CA SER A 165 -0.98 -23.29 9.93
C SER A 165 -0.50 -22.16 10.86
N LEU A 166 -0.45 -20.93 10.35
CA LEU A 166 -0.09 -19.74 11.13
C LEU A 166 -1.27 -19.27 11.99
N LYS A 167 -1.00 -18.44 13.01
CA LYS A 167 -2.04 -17.92 13.89
C LYS A 167 -3.06 -17.08 13.11
N SER A 168 -4.35 -17.37 13.29
CA SER A 168 -5.42 -16.73 12.51
C SER A 168 -5.70 -15.27 12.88
N ASP A 169 -5.25 -14.82 14.04
CA ASP A 169 -5.44 -13.45 14.55
C ASP A 169 -4.31 -12.47 14.12
N VAL A 170 -3.39 -12.95 13.28
CA VAL A 170 -2.18 -12.22 12.84
C VAL A 170 -2.09 -12.22 11.31
N LEU A 171 -1.81 -11.05 10.74
CA LEU A 171 -1.47 -10.88 9.32
C LEU A 171 0.05 -10.93 9.14
N TYR A 172 0.54 -11.96 8.45
CA TYR A 172 1.98 -12.16 8.26
C TYR A 172 2.44 -11.45 7.00
N ALA A 173 3.45 -10.58 7.13
CA ALA A 173 4.02 -9.85 6.00
C ALA A 173 4.53 -10.79 4.89
N ASN A 174 5.13 -11.92 5.26
CA ASN A 174 5.63 -12.91 4.30
C ASN A 174 4.50 -13.53 3.46
N SER A 175 3.29 -13.67 4.01
CA SER A 175 2.12 -14.17 3.27
C SER A 175 1.59 -13.18 2.23
N ILE A 176 1.96 -11.91 2.31
CA ILE A 176 1.67 -10.90 1.28
C ILE A 176 2.74 -10.90 0.19
N MET A 177 3.99 -11.16 0.57
CA MET A 177 5.17 -11.08 -0.31
C MET A 177 5.43 -12.38 -1.11
N SER A 178 4.73 -13.48 -0.82
CA SER A 178 5.11 -14.85 -1.20
C SER A 178 5.21 -15.15 -2.70
N ASN A 179 4.83 -14.23 -3.58
CA ASN A 179 4.99 -14.37 -5.04
C ASN A 179 5.98 -13.36 -5.66
N GLN A 180 6.53 -12.41 -4.88
CA GLN A 180 7.63 -11.55 -5.34
C GLN A 180 9.00 -12.21 -5.08
N SER A 181 9.14 -12.94 -3.96
CA SER A 181 10.42 -13.60 -3.62
C SER A 181 10.82 -14.71 -4.59
N ILE A 182 9.85 -15.45 -5.14
CA ILE A 182 10.15 -16.50 -6.12
C ILE A 182 10.65 -15.89 -7.43
N SER A 183 10.11 -14.75 -7.86
CA SER A 183 10.56 -14.06 -9.07
C SER A 183 11.93 -13.42 -8.90
N ASP A 184 12.22 -12.84 -7.72
CA ASP A 184 13.50 -12.21 -7.42
C ASP A 184 14.62 -13.25 -7.18
N GLU A 185 14.32 -14.38 -6.53
CA GLU A 185 15.27 -15.50 -6.41
C GLU A 185 15.56 -16.15 -7.77
N LEU A 186 14.54 -16.37 -8.62
CA LEU A 186 14.74 -16.90 -9.97
C LEU A 186 15.51 -15.93 -10.89
N ALA A 187 15.30 -14.62 -10.73
CA ALA A 187 16.06 -13.61 -11.48
C ALA A 187 17.51 -13.46 -10.99
N LEU A 188 17.78 -13.71 -9.71
CA LEU A 188 19.14 -13.77 -9.17
C LEU A 188 19.86 -15.06 -9.62
N GLU A 189 19.16 -16.20 -9.62
CA GLU A 189 19.70 -17.48 -10.10
C GLU A 189 19.97 -17.49 -11.61
N SER A 190 19.12 -16.86 -12.44
CA SER A 190 19.36 -16.74 -13.88
C SER A 190 20.59 -15.89 -14.20
N ASN A 191 20.78 -14.79 -13.47
CA ASN A 191 21.96 -13.93 -13.64
C ASN A 191 23.25 -14.60 -13.16
N GLN A 192 23.17 -15.51 -12.19
CA GLN A 192 24.30 -16.32 -11.72
C GLN A 192 24.72 -17.37 -12.77
N LEU A 193 23.73 -18.02 -13.41
CA LEU A 193 23.96 -19.01 -14.47
C LEU A 193 24.56 -18.42 -15.76
N ASP A 194 24.13 -17.21 -16.15
CA ASP A 194 24.68 -16.52 -17.32
C ASP A 194 26.14 -16.05 -17.11
N LEU A 195 26.54 -15.79 -15.85
CA LEU A 195 27.93 -15.47 -15.50
C LEU A 195 28.84 -16.71 -15.50
N ASP A 196 28.32 -17.88 -15.13
CA ASP A 196 29.09 -19.12 -15.09
C ASP A 196 29.23 -19.79 -16.47
N MET A 197 28.34 -19.50 -17.43
CA MET A 197 28.44 -19.98 -18.82
C MET A 197 29.18 -19.03 -19.78
N GLY A 198 29.54 -17.82 -19.32
CA GLY A 198 30.25 -16.81 -20.12
C GLY A 198 31.78 -16.85 -20.02
N LEU A 199 32.34 -17.88 -19.38
CA LEU A 199 33.78 -18.07 -19.19
C LEU A 199 34.25 -19.39 -19.84
N GLU A 200 34.18 -19.46 -21.16
CA GLU A 200 35.07 -20.29 -22.01
C GLU A 200 35.54 -19.50 -23.23
#